data_AF-A0A6L8FYX1-F1
#
_entry.id   AF-A0A6L8FYX1-F1
#
_cell.length_a   1.000
_cell.length_b   1.000
_cell.length_c   1.000
_cell.angle_alpha   90.00
_cell.angle_beta   90.00
_cell.angle_gamma   90.00
#
_symmetry.space_group_name_H-M   'P 1'
#
loop_
_entity.id
_entity.type
_entity.pdbx_description
1 polymer ?
#
loop_
_entity_poly.entity_id
_entity_poly.type
_entity_poly.pdbx_seq_one_letter_code
_entity_poly.pdbx_strand_id
1 'polypeptide(L)'
;MSGESRFVSLGPIHLHRVMEIEQGSFANPWSEADFYYLLADRDALCLGLLHCGELIGYAMGYFADRDFHLANLAVDSAYRNRG
;
A
#
# COMPACT_ATOMS: atom_id res chain seq x y z
N MET A 1 -14.65 13.34 13.16
CA MET A 1 -14.65 12.13 14.02
C MET A 1 -13.28 11.48 13.84
N SER A 2 -12.45 11.46 14.87
CA SER A 2 -11.11 10.86 14.82
C SER A 2 -11.24 9.36 14.98
N GLY A 3 -11.37 8.63 13.88
CA GLY A 3 -11.19 7.17 13.89
C GLY A 3 -9.72 6.81 14.20
N GLU A 4 -9.50 5.69 14.88
CA GLU A 4 -8.15 5.20 15.16
C GLU A 4 -7.49 4.74 13.85
N SER A 5 -6.32 5.29 13.55
CA SER A 5 -5.49 4.88 12.42
C SER A 5 -4.29 4.08 12.91
N ARG A 6 -3.95 2.99 12.22
CA ARG A 6 -2.79 2.16 12.55
C ARG A 6 -2.11 1.59 11.32
N PHE A 7 -0.81 1.43 11.40
CA PHE A 7 -0.03 0.74 10.37
C PHE A 7 -0.08 -0.78 10.56
N VAL A 8 -0.10 -1.52 9.45
CA VAL A 8 -0.05 -2.99 9.42
C VAL A 8 0.91 -3.48 8.35
N SER A 9 1.50 -4.65 8.53
CA SER A 9 2.21 -5.33 7.44
C SER A 9 1.20 -5.88 6.44
N LEU A 10 1.44 -5.69 5.15
CA LEU A 10 0.57 -6.22 4.11
C LEU A 10 0.79 -7.71 3.90
N GLY A 11 -0.20 -8.33 3.28
CA GLY A 11 -0.21 -9.75 2.97
C GLY A 11 -1.40 -10.07 2.06
N PRO A 12 -1.55 -11.32 1.59
CA PRO A 12 -2.53 -11.67 0.57
C PRO A 12 -3.97 -11.27 0.90
N ILE A 13 -4.35 -11.28 2.19
CA ILE A 13 -5.70 -10.87 2.63
C ILE A 13 -6.03 -9.39 2.35
N HIS A 14 -5.01 -8.54 2.22
CA HIS A 14 -5.18 -7.12 1.94
C HIS A 14 -5.25 -6.81 0.43
N LEU A 15 -4.88 -7.77 -0.43
CA LEU A 15 -4.59 -7.51 -1.83
C LEU A 15 -5.80 -6.99 -2.59
N HIS A 16 -6.99 -7.55 -2.32
CA HIS A 16 -8.22 -7.06 -2.93
C HIS A 16 -8.42 -5.55 -2.72
N ARG A 17 -8.23 -5.06 -1.49
CA ARG A 17 -8.38 -3.64 -1.17
C ARG A 17 -7.23 -2.78 -1.69
N VAL A 18 -6.01 -3.30 -1.72
CA VAL A 18 -4.86 -2.63 -2.37
C VAL A 18 -5.13 -2.40 -3.84
N MET A 19 -5.68 -3.40 -4.55
CA MET A 19 -6.00 -3.29 -5.98
C MET A 19 -7.09 -2.23 -6.25
N GLU A 20 -8.10 -2.12 -5.39
CA GLU A 20 -9.11 -1.07 -5.51
C GLU A 20 -8.50 0.34 -5.36
N ILE A 21 -7.64 0.51 -4.36
CA ILE A 21 -6.93 1.78 -4.14
C ILE A 21 -6.03 2.08 -5.35
N GLU A 22 -5.29 1.08 -5.85
CA GLU A 22 -4.39 1.21 -7.00
C GLU A 22 -5.12 1.68 -8.26
N GLN A 23 -6.21 0.99 -8.62
CA GLN A 23 -7.02 1.30 -9.80
C GLN A 23 -7.64 2.70 -9.73
N GLY A 24 -8.00 3.16 -8.52
CA GLY A 24 -8.50 4.51 -8.29
C GLY A 24 -7.41 5.59 -8.21
N SER A 25 -6.13 5.21 -8.14
CA SER A 25 -5.02 6.13 -7.88
C SER A 25 -4.15 6.41 -9.10
N PHE A 26 -4.01 5.44 -10.01
CA PHE A 26 -3.08 5.55 -11.14
C PHE A 26 -3.78 5.30 -12.48
N ALA A 27 -3.37 6.05 -13.51
CA ALA A 27 -3.85 5.86 -14.87
C ALA A 27 -3.36 4.54 -15.51
N ASN A 28 -2.21 4.04 -15.06
CA ASN A 28 -1.65 2.75 -15.43
C ASN A 28 -1.32 1.96 -14.15
N PRO A 29 -2.33 1.33 -13.54
CA PRO A 29 -2.18 0.64 -12.27
C PRO A 29 -1.28 -0.60 -12.40
N TRP A 30 -0.59 -0.94 -11.33
CA TRP A 30 0.07 -2.24 -11.18
C TRP A 30 -0.93 -3.39 -11.28
N SER A 31 -0.46 -4.51 -11.80
CA SER A 31 -1.21 -5.75 -11.81
C SER A 31 -1.15 -6.44 -10.45
N GLU A 32 -2.06 -7.37 -10.21
CA GLU A 32 -2.04 -8.21 -9.01
C GLU A 32 -0.72 -9.00 -8.87
N ALA A 33 -0.13 -9.41 -10.00
CA ALA A 33 1.15 -10.12 -10.03
C ALA A 33 2.33 -9.26 -9.57
N ASP A 34 2.33 -7.96 -9.89
CA ASP A 34 3.38 -7.02 -9.44
C ASP A 34 3.37 -6.89 -7.91
N PHE A 35 2.17 -6.81 -7.33
CA PHE A 35 2.01 -6.80 -5.87
C PHE A 35 2.43 -8.12 -5.23
N TYR A 36 2.04 -9.27 -5.79
CA TYR A 36 2.50 -10.56 -5.27
C TYR A 36 4.02 -10.71 -5.31
N TYR A 37 4.67 -10.22 -6.36
CA TYR A 37 6.12 -10.24 -6.47
C TYR A 37 6.79 -9.51 -5.30
N LEU A 38 6.34 -8.29 -5.00
CA LEU A 38 6.86 -7.50 -3.88
C LEU A 38 6.48 -8.07 -2.50
N LEU A 39 5.25 -8.59 -2.35
CA LEU A 39 4.82 -9.26 -1.11
C LEU A 39 5.61 -10.54 -0.81
N ALA A 40 6.17 -11.20 -1.85
CA ALA A 40 7.00 -12.39 -1.70
C ALA A 40 8.46 -12.06 -1.36
N ASP A 41 8.89 -10.82 -1.59
CA ASP A 41 10.21 -10.34 -1.21
C ASP A 41 10.27 -10.07 0.29
N ARG A 42 11.17 -10.76 1.00
CA ARG A 42 11.32 -10.66 2.45
C ARG A 42 12.04 -9.39 2.88
N ASP A 43 12.78 -8.77 1.98
CA ASP A 43 13.53 -7.55 2.23
C ASP A 43 12.75 -6.30 1.80
N ALA A 44 11.58 -6.49 1.18
CA ALA A 44 10.65 -5.41 0.87
C ALA A 44 9.85 -4.96 2.11
N LEU A 45 9.71 -3.64 2.24
CA LEU A 45 8.73 -3.03 3.11
C LEU A 45 7.38 -3.01 2.39
N CYS A 46 6.39 -3.73 2.93
CA CYS A 46 5.01 -3.70 2.45
C CYS A 46 4.08 -3.26 3.58
N LEU A 47 3.69 -1.98 3.58
CA LEU A 47 2.97 -1.32 4.67
C LEU A 47 1.56 -0.91 4.26
N GLY A 48 0.57 -1.14 5.13
CA GLY A 48 -0.80 -0.68 4.98
C GLY A 48 -1.18 0.30 6.09
N LEU A 49 -2.09 1.23 5.78
CA LEU A 49 -2.72 2.12 6.76
C LEU A 49 -4.20 1.73 6.92
N LEU A 50 -4.54 1.25 8.11
CA LEU A 50 -5.93 1.00 8.50
C LEU A 50 -6.52 2.24 9.17
N HIS A 51 -7.78 2.57 8.86
CA HIS A 51 -8.59 3.53 9.60
C HIS A 51 -9.94 2.90 9.93
N CYS A 52 -10.30 2.85 11.22
CA CYS A 52 -11.52 2.15 11.67
C CYS A 52 -11.63 0.69 11.17
N GLY A 53 -10.50 0.01 10.97
CA GLY A 53 -10.44 -1.36 10.47
C GLY A 53 -10.45 -1.51 8.95
N GLU A 54 -10.65 -0.44 8.19
CA GLU A 54 -10.59 -0.44 6.73
C GLU A 54 -9.20 -0.04 6.24
N LEU A 55 -8.66 -0.73 5.23
CA LEU A 55 -7.42 -0.31 4.57
C LEU A 55 -7.71 0.90 3.67
N ILE A 56 -7.09 2.02 3.99
CA ILE A 56 -7.27 3.32 3.31
C ILE A 56 -6.03 3.78 2.56
N GLY A 57 -4.91 3.07 2.66
CA GLY A 57 -3.68 3.40 1.94
C GLY A 57 -2.61 2.33 2.13
N TYR A 58 -1.60 2.39 1.27
CA TYR A 58 -0.47 1.46 1.31
C TYR A 58 0.83 2.14 0.85
N ALA A 59 1.97 1.59 1.24
CA ALA A 59 3.30 1.95 0.77
C ALA A 59 4.14 0.69 0.56
N MET A 60 4.89 0.63 -0.54
CA MET A 60 5.79 -0.47 -0.87
C MET A 60 7.14 0.05 -1.35
N GLY A 61 8.21 -0.60 -0.91
CA GLY A 61 9.56 -0.26 -1.32
C GLY A 61 10.59 -1.25 -0.80
N TYR A 62 11.81 -1.12 -1.29
CA TYR A 62 12.92 -2.04 -0.96
C TYR A 62 14.24 -1.29 -1.02
N PHE A 63 15.29 -1.84 -0.40
CA PHE A 63 16.62 -1.30 -0.54
C PHE A 63 17.25 -1.75 -1.87
N ALA A 64 17.78 -0.79 -2.62
CA ALA A 64 18.64 -1.01 -3.77
C ALA A 64 20.01 -0.40 -3.45
N ASP A 65 20.99 -1.26 -3.20
CA ASP A 65 22.32 -0.90 -2.68
C ASP A 65 22.29 -0.08 -1.38
N ARG A 66 22.41 1.25 -1.48
CA ARG A 66 22.42 2.17 -0.32
C ARG A 66 21.18 3.06 -0.24
N ASP A 67 20.30 2.96 -1.23
CA ASP A 67 19.11 3.79 -1.34
C ASP A 67 17.86 2.96 -1.08
N PHE A 68 16.86 3.57 -0.43
CA PHE A 68 15.54 2.97 -0.33
C PHE A 68 14.71 3.41 -1.53
N HIS A 69 14.37 2.46 -2.40
CA HIS A 69 13.50 2.69 -3.54
C HIS A 69 12.04 2.60 -3.09
N LEU A 70 11.36 3.75 -3.06
CA LEU A 70 9.90 3.80 -2.89
C LEU A 70 9.24 3.39 -4.20
N ALA A 71 8.77 2.14 -4.25
CA ALA A 71 8.25 1.53 -5.46
C ALA A 71 6.80 1.94 -5.76
N ASN A 72 5.94 1.99 -4.74
CA ASN A 72 4.57 2.45 -4.90
C ASN A 72 3.98 2.99 -3.58
N LEU A 73 3.10 3.99 -3.66
CA LEU A 73 2.44 4.63 -2.52
C LEU A 73 1.12 5.24 -2.99
N ALA A 74 0.02 4.82 -2.37
CA ALA A 74 -1.27 5.42 -2.61
C ALA A 74 -2.13 5.45 -1.35
N VAL A 75 -3.00 6.46 -1.30
CA VAL A 75 -4.08 6.60 -0.31
C VAL A 75 -5.39 6.65 -1.09
N ASP A 76 -6.43 6.02 -0.59
CA ASP A 76 -7.78 6.13 -1.15
C ASP A 76 -8.18 7.60 -1.26
N SER A 77 -8.73 7.98 -2.42
CA SER A 77 -9.14 9.36 -2.72
C SER A 77 -10.02 10.01 -1.65
N ALA A 78 -10.88 9.24 -0.97
CA ALA A 78 -11.76 9.75 0.09
C ALA A 78 -10.99 10.18 1.35
N TYR A 79 -9.74 9.72 1.52
CA TYR A 79 -8.92 9.93 2.71
C TYR A 79 -7.66 10.80 2.45
N ARG A 80 -7.44 11.27 1.21
CA ARG A 80 -6.30 12.14 0.84
C ARG A 80 -6.39 13.55 1.44
N ASN A 81 -5.27 14.28 1.38
CA ASN A 81 -5.10 15.66 1.85
C ASN A 81 -5.29 15.82 3.37
N ARG A 82 -4.82 14.85 4.15
CA ARG A 82 -4.95 14.80 5.62
C ARG A 82 -3.61 14.61 6.35
N GLY A 83 -2.50 14.84 5.65
CA GLY A 83 -1.15 14.38 6.03
C GLY A 83 -0.79 13.10 5.29
#